data_AF-A0A2V7YEE9-F1
#
_entry.id   AF-A0A2V7YEE9-F1
#
_cell.length_a   1.000
_cell.length_b   1.000
_cell.length_c   1.000
_cell.angle_alpha   90.00
_cell.angle_beta   90.00
_cell.angle_gamma   90.00
#
_symmetry.space_group_name_H-M   'P 1'
#
loop_
_entity.id
_entity.type
_entity.pdbx_description
1 polymer ?
#
loop_
_entity_poly.entity_id
_entity_poly.type
_entity_poly.pdbx_seq_one_letter_code
_entity_poly.pdbx_strand_id
1 'polypeptide(L)'
;MKKRLTVYLSLVAGMALLCLGIGYLNSAQAQSTPPPPGSYTLTCTNITFTGTPGKTPLTLSATCKKANGGSQQTTLKYDIANCNGTLKWAPNGC
;
A
#
# COMPACT_ATOMS: atom_id res chain seq x y z
N MET A 1 -9.10 -6.48 -56.80
CA MET A 1 -9.70 -5.57 -55.78
C MET A 1 -10.22 -6.30 -54.54
N LYS A 2 -10.92 -7.44 -54.68
CA LYS A 2 -11.50 -8.20 -53.54
C LYS A 2 -10.49 -8.64 -52.45
N LYS A 3 -9.29 -9.12 -52.83
CA LYS A 3 -8.25 -9.56 -51.89
C LYS A 3 -7.71 -8.45 -50.99
N ARG A 4 -7.63 -7.20 -51.49
CA ARG A 4 -7.15 -6.04 -50.73
C ARG A 4 -8.19 -5.56 -49.72
N LEU A 5 -9.47 -5.68 -50.06
CA LEU A 5 -10.60 -5.33 -49.18
C LEU A 5 -10.70 -6.32 -48.00
N THR A 6 -10.53 -7.63 -48.25
CA THR A 6 -10.49 -8.64 -47.19
C THR A 6 -9.32 -8.43 -46.23
N VAL A 7 -8.12 -8.13 -46.74
CA VAL A 7 -6.95 -7.82 -45.90
C VAL A 7 -7.17 -6.57 -45.06
N TYR A 8 -7.78 -5.53 -45.63
CA TYR A 8 -8.13 -4.31 -44.88
C TYR A 8 -9.13 -4.61 -43.76
N LEU A 9 -10.22 -5.32 -44.06
CA LEU A 9 -11.23 -5.73 -43.07
C LEU A 9 -10.62 -6.56 -41.92
N SER A 10 -9.70 -7.48 -42.23
CA SER A 10 -8.98 -8.26 -41.21
C SER A 10 -8.07 -7.40 -40.32
N LEU A 11 -7.38 -6.41 -40.91
CA LEU A 11 -6.49 -5.51 -40.16
C LEU A 11 -7.26 -4.56 -39.23
N VAL A 12 -8.40 -4.00 -39.69
CA VAL A 12 -9.21 -3.09 -38.86
C VAL A 12 -9.87 -3.85 -37.71
N ALA A 13 -10.36 -5.08 -37.97
CA ALA A 13 -10.93 -5.94 -36.94
C ALA A 13 -9.88 -6.37 -35.89
N GLY A 14 -8.66 -6.69 -36.31
CA GLY A 14 -7.55 -7.01 -35.40
C GLY A 14 -7.12 -5.84 -34.50
N MET A 15 -7.08 -4.62 -35.06
CA MET A 15 -6.75 -3.41 -34.30
C MET A 15 -7.84 -3.01 -33.29
N ALA A 16 -9.12 -3.17 -33.64
CA ALA A 16 -10.23 -2.89 -32.73
C ALA A 16 -10.27 -3.84 -31.51
N LEU A 17 -9.92 -5.11 -31.71
CA LEU A 17 -9.79 -6.10 -30.62
C LEU A 17 -8.61 -5.80 -29.69
N LEU A 18 -7.51 -5.21 -30.20
CA LEU A 18 -6.36 -4.82 -29.40
C LEU A 18 -6.67 -3.63 -28.48
N CYS A 19 -7.49 -2.67 -28.93
CA CYS A 19 -7.86 -1.50 -28.13
C CYS A 19 -8.88 -1.80 -27.03
N LEU A 20 -9.74 -2.80 -27.21
CA LEU A 20 -10.73 -3.21 -26.20
C LEU A 20 -10.13 -4.06 -25.07
N GLY A 21 -8.92 -4.61 -25.24
CA GLY A 21 -8.24 -5.44 -24.23
C GLY A 21 -7.46 -4.66 -23.16
N ILE A 22 -7.14 -3.37 -23.38
CA ILE A 22 -6.23 -2.59 -22.51
C ILE A 22 -7.01 -1.85 -21.40
N GLY A 23 -8.34 -1.75 -21.49
CA GLY A 23 -9.18 -0.97 -20.57
C GLY A 23 -9.41 -1.55 -19.17
N TYR A 24 -8.92 -2.75 -18.86
CA TYR A 24 -9.25 -3.46 -17.61
C TYR A 24 -8.12 -3.53 -16.57
N LEU A 25 -7.05 -2.73 -16.73
CA LEU A 25 -6.04 -2.60 -15.68
C LEU A 25 -6.61 -1.74 -14.53
N ASN A 26 -7.40 -2.40 -13.68
CA ASN A 26 -7.86 -1.83 -12.42
C ASN A 26 -6.62 -1.40 -11.62
N SER A 27 -6.54 -0.10 -11.32
CA SER A 27 -5.55 0.41 -10.38
C SER A 27 -5.86 -0.21 -9.02
N ALA A 28 -5.01 -1.11 -8.54
CA ALA A 28 -5.09 -1.61 -7.17
C ALA A 28 -4.84 -0.42 -6.24
N GLN A 29 -5.91 0.22 -5.78
CA GLN A 29 -5.81 1.25 -4.75
C GLN A 29 -5.23 0.56 -3.51
N ALA A 30 -4.02 0.95 -3.13
CA ALA A 30 -3.39 0.46 -1.91
C ALA A 30 -4.32 0.82 -0.74
N GLN A 31 -5.02 -0.18 -0.21
CA GLN A 31 -5.91 0.00 0.92
C GLN A 31 -5.04 0.27 2.14
N SER A 32 -4.95 1.55 2.50
CA SER A 32 -4.25 2.00 3.70
C SER A 32 -4.97 1.42 4.92
N THR A 33 -4.33 0.47 5.58
CA THR A 33 -4.80 0.02 6.89
C THR A 33 -4.68 1.20 7.86
N PRO A 34 -5.71 1.46 8.68
CA PRO A 34 -5.63 2.53 9.67
C PRO A 34 -4.45 2.25 10.61
N PRO A 35 -3.67 3.29 10.98
CA PRO A 35 -2.52 3.10 11.85
C PRO A 35 -2.96 2.60 13.23
N PRO A 36 -2.05 1.97 14.00
CA PRO A 36 -2.37 1.47 15.34
C PRO A 36 -3.00 2.57 16.21
N PRO A 37 -4.04 2.27 17.00
CA PRO A 37 -4.63 3.27 17.89
C PRO A 37 -3.63 3.67 18.99
N GLY A 38 -3.80 4.87 19.54
CA GLY A 38 -3.01 5.35 20.67
C GLY A 38 -3.04 6.87 20.82
N SER A 39 -2.61 7.37 21.97
CA SER A 39 -2.61 8.81 22.29
C SER A 39 -1.68 9.65 21.41
N TYR A 40 -0.69 9.02 20.77
CA TYR A 40 0.23 9.70 19.85
C TYR A 40 -0.50 10.36 18.67
N THR A 41 -1.67 9.87 18.28
CA THR A 41 -2.48 10.46 17.19
C THR A 41 -2.99 11.87 17.52
N LEU A 42 -3.02 12.24 18.80
CA LEU A 42 -3.43 13.58 19.25
C LEU A 42 -2.39 14.66 18.94
N THR A 43 -1.12 14.28 18.77
CA THR A 43 0.00 15.23 18.64
C THR A 43 0.92 14.95 17.46
N CYS A 44 0.65 13.88 16.70
CA CYS A 44 1.41 13.50 15.51
C CYS A 44 0.58 13.58 14.23
N THR A 45 1.23 13.92 13.13
CA THR A 45 0.66 13.98 11.77
C THR A 45 1.48 13.14 10.79
N ASN A 46 1.02 13.00 9.55
CA ASN A 46 1.67 12.19 8.50
C ASN A 46 1.97 10.76 8.96
N ILE A 47 1.04 10.16 9.69
CA ILE A 47 1.20 8.85 10.32
C ILE A 47 1.13 7.78 9.23
N THR A 48 2.18 6.97 9.16
CA THR A 48 2.29 5.85 8.24
C THR A 48 2.67 4.60 9.02
N PHE A 49 1.95 3.52 8.77
CA PHE A 49 2.27 2.21 9.31
C PHE A 49 2.54 1.27 8.14
N THR A 50 3.75 0.74 8.09
CA THR A 50 4.23 -0.05 6.96
C THR A 50 4.93 -1.31 7.44
N GLY A 51 5.09 -2.27 6.54
CA GLY A 51 5.68 -3.57 6.82
C GLY A 51 4.69 -4.71 6.60
N THR A 52 5.18 -5.93 6.69
CA THR A 52 4.37 -7.13 6.50
C THR A 52 4.84 -8.18 7.51
N PRO A 53 3.97 -8.63 8.44
CA PRO A 53 4.35 -9.60 9.46
C PRO A 53 5.06 -10.81 8.85
N GLY A 54 6.24 -11.15 9.38
CA GLY A 54 7.06 -12.26 8.89
C GLY A 54 7.78 -12.04 7.56
N LYS A 55 7.62 -10.89 6.88
CA LYS A 55 8.34 -10.55 5.64
C LYS A 55 9.22 -9.32 5.76
N THR A 56 8.67 -8.23 6.32
CA THR A 56 9.39 -6.95 6.48
C THR A 56 9.11 -6.35 7.86
N PRO A 57 10.06 -5.61 8.44
CA PRO A 57 9.85 -4.98 9.75
C PRO A 57 8.61 -4.08 9.74
N LEU A 58 7.79 -4.20 10.78
CA LEU A 58 6.69 -3.27 11.00
C LEU A 58 7.26 -1.96 11.54
N THR A 59 6.94 -0.85 10.89
CA THR A 59 7.42 0.48 11.28
C THR A 59 6.27 1.48 11.28
N LEU A 60 6.24 2.29 12.34
CA LEU A 60 5.36 3.44 12.46
C LEU A 60 6.20 4.70 12.28
N SER A 61 5.95 5.48 11.24
CA SER A 61 6.61 6.77 11.02
C SER A 61 5.59 7.91 11.11
N ALA A 62 5.94 8.98 11.80
CA ALA A 62 5.08 10.14 11.98
C ALA A 62 5.90 11.41 12.26
N THR A 63 5.29 12.57 12.02
CA THR A 63 5.80 13.86 12.48
C THR A 63 5.10 14.24 13.79
N CYS A 64 5.81 14.28 14.92
CA CYS A 64 5.22 14.53 16.24
C CYS A 64 5.62 15.88 16.83
N LYS A 65 4.71 16.54 17.55
CA LYS A 65 5.03 17.74 18.32
C LYS A 65 5.95 17.41 19.51
N LYS A 66 6.99 18.22 19.70
CA LYS A 66 7.84 18.14 20.90
C LYS A 66 7.19 18.90 22.05
N ALA A 67 7.55 18.53 23.29
CA ALA A 67 7.03 19.20 24.49
C ALA A 67 7.41 20.69 24.57
N ASN A 68 8.59 21.06 24.08
CA ASN A 68 9.06 22.45 24.00
C ASN A 68 8.57 23.20 22.75
N GLY A 69 7.62 22.64 22.00
CA GLY A 69 7.16 23.18 20.73
C GLY A 69 7.97 22.73 19.52
N GLY A 70 7.46 23.02 18.33
CA GLY A 70 8.00 22.51 17.08
C GLY A 70 7.67 21.04 16.83
N SER A 71 8.13 20.53 15.67
CA SER A 71 7.82 19.19 15.17
C SER A 71 9.09 18.38 14.92
N GLN A 72 9.00 17.06 15.03
CA GLN A 72 10.09 16.14 14.73
C GLN A 72 9.56 14.91 14.00
N GLN A 73 10.21 14.55 12.89
CA GLN A 73 9.99 13.26 12.25
C GLN A 73 10.57 12.17 13.14
N THR A 74 9.77 11.15 13.43
CA THR A 74 10.17 10.00 14.25
C THR A 74 9.73 8.70 13.60
N THR A 75 10.45 7.64 13.91
CA THR A 75 10.13 6.29 13.46
C THR A 75 10.28 5.34 14.64
N LEU A 76 9.24 4.53 14.87
CA LEU A 76 9.23 3.47 15.87
C LEU A 76 9.17 2.12 15.16
N LYS A 77 10.11 1.24 15.49
CA LYS A 77 10.04 -0.17 15.11
C LYS A 77 8.98 -0.86 15.98
N TYR A 78 8.05 -1.55 15.33
CA TYR A 78 6.99 -2.29 15.99
C TYR A 78 7.38 -3.76 16.09
N ASP A 79 7.87 -4.16 17.25
CA ASP A 79 8.19 -5.55 17.54
C ASP A 79 6.95 -6.28 18.10
N ILE A 80 6.01 -6.60 17.21
CA ILE A 80 4.78 -7.34 17.55
C ILE A 80 4.82 -8.73 16.93
N ALA A 81 4.47 -9.73 17.75
CA ALA A 81 4.30 -11.11 17.32
C ALA A 81 2.86 -11.57 17.58
N ASN A 82 2.40 -12.53 16.78
CA ASN A 82 1.18 -13.26 17.03
C ASN A 82 1.49 -14.44 17.96
N CYS A 83 1.15 -14.30 19.24
CA CYS A 83 1.32 -15.34 20.25
C CYS A 83 -0.01 -16.06 20.48
N ASN A 84 -0.17 -17.21 19.83
CA ASN A 84 -1.38 -18.06 19.93
C ASN A 84 -2.67 -17.31 19.58
N GLY A 85 -2.68 -16.57 18.48
CA GLY A 85 -3.84 -15.80 18.01
C GLY A 85 -3.97 -14.40 18.61
N THR A 86 -3.08 -14.02 19.54
CA THR A 86 -3.09 -12.70 20.18
C THR A 86 -1.87 -11.89 19.78
N LEU A 87 -2.06 -10.68 19.26
CA LEU A 87 -0.96 -9.75 18.98
C LEU A 87 -0.38 -9.23 20.30
N LYS A 88 0.94 -9.39 20.49
CA LYS A 88 1.67 -8.93 21.68
C LYS A 88 2.94 -8.19 21.28
N TRP A 89 3.33 -7.23 22.10
CA TRP A 89 4.68 -6.69 22.06
C TRP A 89 5.67 -7.80 22.47
N ALA A 90 6.57 -8.14 21.57
CA ALA A 90 7.37 -9.35 21.62
C ALA A 90 8.71 -9.16 20.86
N PRO A 91 9.63 -8.32 21.39
CA PRO A 91 10.94 -8.09 20.75
C PRO A 91 11.82 -9.34 20.64
N ASN A 92 11.56 -10.35 21.47
CA ASN A 92 12.29 -11.62 21.48
C ASN A 92 11.42 -12.79 20.99
N GLY A 93 10.28 -12.53 20.37
CA GLY A 93 9.30 -13.55 20.02
C GLY A 93 8.33 -13.91 21.14
N CYS A 94 7.44 -14.84 20.84
CA CYS A 94 6.67 -15.60 21.82
C CYS A 94 7.55 -16.76 22.31
#